data_AF-A0A842KNB3-F1
#
_entry.id   AF-A0A842KNB3-F1
#
_cell.length_a   1.000
_cell.length_b   1.000
_cell.length_c   1.000
_cell.angle_alpha   90.00
_cell.angle_beta   90.00
_cell.angle_gamma   90.00
#
_symmetry.space_group_name_H-M   'P 1'
#
loop_
_entity.id
_entity.type
_entity.pdbx_description
1 polymer ?
#
loop_
_entity_poly.entity_id
_entity_poly.type
_entity_poly.pdbx_seq_one_letter_code
_entity_poly.pdbx_strand_id
1 'polypeptide(L)'
;VEIAKMINPEIEERILHLPGIAVIGDHANSQEAEKYIELAKTKGYTREDLEKIAACIDFEAFYLKFMNGRGIIDTIIGMGSLDKHKKLVETLYKEYEKRVKSQLRAALPHVKSKKLPNGILLNVLDVEKYSHRFTFPAPGKTCGFIHDHIAQKHGEDQPIITLAYGPDFSVIRATDAVHENFGFNLNEIVWELADEIPEAAIDGGGHECAGSLKYVEGLSKKVLERFAKKIAKLKRK
;
A
#
# COMPACT_ATOMS: atom_id res chain seq x y z
N VAL A 1 2.20 -10.99 -18.84
CA VAL A 1 3.06 -11.96 -19.57
C VAL A 1 2.37 -12.52 -20.81
N GLU A 2 1.08 -12.85 -20.76
CA GLU A 2 0.36 -13.51 -21.86
C GLU A 2 0.46 -12.76 -23.20
N ILE A 3 0.20 -11.45 -23.19
CA ILE A 3 0.33 -10.60 -24.40
C ILE A 3 1.77 -10.62 -24.93
N ALA A 4 2.77 -10.55 -24.06
CA ALA A 4 4.17 -10.53 -24.47
C ALA A 4 4.59 -11.84 -25.15
N LYS A 5 4.09 -12.98 -24.67
CA LYS A 5 4.30 -14.30 -25.30
C LYS A 5 3.62 -14.41 -26.66
N MET A 6 2.42 -13.84 -26.82
CA MET A 6 1.74 -13.79 -28.11
C MET A 6 2.48 -12.92 -29.14
N ILE A 7 3.10 -11.83 -28.69
CA ILE A 7 3.87 -10.92 -29.55
C ILE A 7 5.21 -11.55 -29.95
N ASN A 8 5.94 -12.12 -28.99
CA ASN A 8 7.21 -12.79 -29.23
C ASN A 8 7.31 -14.07 -28.37
N PRO A 9 7.03 -15.25 -28.94
CA PRO A 9 7.11 -16.51 -28.19
C PRO A 9 8.52 -16.84 -27.70
N GLU A 10 9.57 -16.36 -28.35
CA GLU A 10 10.97 -16.69 -28.02
C GLU A 10 11.42 -16.15 -26.66
N ILE A 11 10.73 -15.14 -26.13
CA ILE A 11 11.06 -14.56 -24.82
C ILE A 11 10.33 -15.24 -23.66
N GLU A 12 9.41 -16.17 -23.93
CA GLU A 12 8.55 -16.78 -22.91
C GLU A 12 9.37 -17.23 -21.70
N GLU A 13 10.35 -18.10 -21.92
CA GLU A 13 11.18 -18.69 -20.87
C GLU A 13 11.88 -17.65 -19.98
N ARG A 14 12.15 -16.46 -20.52
CA ARG A 14 12.85 -15.36 -19.83
C ARG A 14 11.93 -14.50 -18.98
N ILE A 15 10.61 -14.56 -19.16
CA ILE A 15 9.65 -13.64 -18.54
C ILE A 15 8.61 -14.34 -17.64
N LEU A 16 8.68 -15.67 -17.51
CA LEU A 16 7.68 -16.46 -16.75
C LEU A 16 7.63 -16.13 -15.26
N HIS A 17 8.70 -15.58 -14.68
CA HIS A 17 8.72 -15.16 -13.26
C HIS A 17 8.13 -13.76 -13.03
N LEU A 18 8.04 -12.92 -14.06
CA LEU A 18 7.56 -11.53 -13.94
C LEU A 18 6.13 -11.42 -13.39
N PRO A 19 5.16 -12.28 -13.77
CA PRO A 19 3.83 -12.29 -13.15
C PRO A 19 3.85 -12.50 -11.64
N GLY A 20 4.75 -13.37 -11.14
CA GLY A 20 4.88 -13.60 -9.71
C GLY A 20 5.30 -12.33 -8.96
N ILE A 21 6.21 -11.54 -9.55
CA ILE A 21 6.61 -10.23 -8.99
C ILE A 21 5.41 -9.28 -8.97
N ALA A 22 4.66 -9.19 -10.07
CA ALA A 22 3.52 -8.29 -10.19
C ALA A 22 2.40 -8.63 -9.19
N VAL A 23 2.05 -9.92 -9.07
CA VAL A 23 1.04 -10.41 -8.13
C VAL A 23 1.41 -10.08 -6.69
N ILE A 24 2.67 -10.29 -6.30
CA ILE A 24 3.15 -9.95 -4.96
C ILE A 24 3.13 -8.43 -4.74
N GLY A 25 3.58 -7.64 -5.72
CA GLY A 25 3.58 -6.18 -5.64
C GLY A 25 2.18 -5.57 -5.47
N ASP A 26 1.17 -6.16 -6.12
CA ASP A 26 -0.23 -5.72 -6.04
C ASP A 26 -1.00 -6.35 -4.87
N HIS A 27 -0.36 -7.21 -4.06
CA HIS A 27 -0.99 -7.94 -2.95
C HIS A 27 -2.24 -8.74 -3.40
N ALA A 28 -2.18 -9.34 -4.60
CA ALA A 28 -3.32 -10.08 -5.16
C ALA A 28 -3.46 -11.47 -4.53
N ASN A 29 -4.66 -11.78 -4.02
CA ASN A 29 -4.96 -12.99 -3.23
C ASN A 29 -5.94 -13.96 -3.92
N SER A 30 -5.75 -14.25 -5.21
CA SER A 30 -6.59 -15.20 -5.97
C SER A 30 -5.88 -16.53 -6.26
N GLN A 31 -6.65 -17.53 -6.70
CA GLN A 31 -6.07 -18.82 -7.14
C GLN A 31 -5.19 -18.65 -8.38
N GLU A 32 -5.51 -17.72 -9.26
CA GLU A 32 -4.71 -17.35 -10.44
C GLU A 32 -3.41 -16.67 -10.05
N ALA A 33 -3.46 -15.76 -9.06
CA ALA A 33 -2.29 -15.14 -8.47
C ALA A 33 -1.30 -16.20 -7.95
N GLU A 34 -1.80 -17.21 -7.22
CA GLU A 34 -0.95 -18.28 -6.70
C GLU A 34 -0.28 -19.12 -7.80
N LYS A 35 -1.00 -19.37 -8.91
CA LYS A 35 -0.42 -20.07 -10.09
C LYS A 35 0.77 -19.32 -10.66
N TYR A 36 0.73 -17.99 -10.68
CA TYR A 36 1.84 -17.17 -11.17
C TYR A 36 3.05 -17.16 -10.21
N ILE A 37 2.81 -17.28 -8.91
CA ILE A 37 3.87 -17.43 -7.91
C ILE A 37 4.55 -18.80 -8.04
N GLU A 38 3.77 -19.88 -8.16
CA GLU A 38 4.32 -21.22 -8.40
C GLU A 38 5.04 -21.31 -9.75
N LEU A 39 4.57 -20.60 -10.78
CA LEU A 39 5.29 -20.49 -12.04
C LEU A 39 6.66 -19.82 -11.88
N ALA A 40 6.76 -18.73 -11.12
CA ALA A 40 8.03 -18.08 -10.84
C ALA A 40 9.02 -18.99 -10.09
N LYS A 41 8.50 -19.85 -9.19
CA LYS A 41 9.28 -20.85 -8.48
C LYS A 41 9.91 -21.89 -9.40
N THR A 42 9.26 -22.27 -10.50
CA THR A 42 9.89 -23.12 -11.54
C THR A 42 11.11 -22.46 -12.19
N LYS A 43 11.22 -21.13 -12.12
CA LYS A 43 12.37 -20.34 -12.58
C LYS A 43 13.38 -20.04 -11.47
N GLY A 44 13.20 -20.62 -10.28
CA GLY A 44 14.12 -20.46 -9.15
C GLY A 44 13.86 -19.23 -8.29
N TYR A 45 12.69 -18.58 -8.42
CA TYR A 45 12.29 -17.47 -7.55
C TYR A 45 11.34 -17.97 -6.46
N THR A 46 11.80 -17.95 -5.21
CA THR A 46 10.94 -18.23 -4.06
C THR A 46 9.99 -17.05 -3.81
N ARG A 47 8.93 -17.28 -3.03
CA ARG A 47 8.02 -16.18 -2.61
C ARG A 47 8.79 -15.04 -1.94
N GLU A 48 9.75 -15.36 -1.08
CA GLU A 48 10.61 -14.37 -0.42
C GLU A 48 11.45 -13.58 -1.43
N ASP A 49 11.96 -14.23 -2.49
CA ASP A 49 12.67 -13.52 -3.55
C ASP A 49 11.73 -12.53 -4.26
N LEU A 50 10.50 -12.95 -4.58
CA LEU A 50 9.50 -12.09 -5.23
C LEU A 50 9.12 -10.89 -4.35
N GLU A 51 8.94 -11.08 -3.04
CA GLU A 51 8.69 -10.02 -2.07
C GLU A 51 9.83 -9.01 -2.00
N LYS A 52 11.08 -9.50 -1.95
CA LYS A 52 12.27 -8.63 -1.99
C LYS A 52 12.35 -7.84 -3.28
N ILE A 53 12.08 -8.49 -4.42
CA ILE A 53 12.11 -7.83 -5.73
C ILE A 53 11.03 -6.75 -5.81
N ALA A 54 9.79 -7.04 -5.44
CA ALA A 54 8.70 -6.07 -5.42
C ALA A 54 9.01 -4.87 -4.52
N ALA A 55 9.53 -5.12 -3.32
CA ALA A 55 9.97 -4.06 -2.40
C ALA A 55 11.09 -3.19 -3.00
N CYS A 56 12.06 -3.79 -3.70
CA CYS A 56 13.14 -3.06 -4.37
C CYS A 56 12.62 -2.22 -5.54
N ILE A 57 11.64 -2.71 -6.31
CA ILE A 57 11.01 -1.94 -7.39
C ILE A 57 10.33 -0.69 -6.81
N ASP A 58 9.52 -0.84 -5.76
CA ASP A 58 8.85 0.27 -5.10
C ASP A 58 9.86 1.30 -4.54
N PHE A 59 10.93 0.80 -3.93
CA PHE A 59 12.00 1.62 -3.37
C PHE A 59 12.71 2.45 -4.45
N GLU A 60 13.13 1.82 -5.54
CA GLU A 60 13.82 2.50 -6.63
C GLU A 60 12.89 3.43 -7.41
N ALA A 61 11.66 3.00 -7.69
CA ALA A 61 10.66 3.81 -8.38
C ALA A 61 10.41 5.14 -7.66
N PHE A 62 10.41 5.13 -6.31
CA PHE A 62 10.28 6.35 -5.51
C PHE A 62 11.37 7.39 -5.82
N TYR A 63 12.62 6.96 -6.04
CA TYR A 63 13.74 7.86 -6.31
C TYR A 63 13.89 8.19 -7.80
N LEU A 64 13.56 7.25 -8.70
CA LEU A 64 13.60 7.43 -10.14
C LEU A 64 12.60 8.50 -10.62
N LYS A 65 11.47 8.67 -9.91
CA LYS A 65 10.40 9.62 -10.26
C LYS A 65 9.91 9.41 -11.69
N PHE A 66 10.30 10.29 -12.62
CA PHE A 66 9.89 10.24 -14.03
C PHE A 66 10.86 9.46 -14.92
N MET A 67 12.00 9.01 -14.38
CA MET A 67 12.96 8.20 -15.13
C MET A 67 12.45 6.77 -15.28
N ASN A 68 12.60 6.19 -16.47
CA ASN A 68 12.13 4.84 -16.78
C ASN A 68 12.93 3.70 -16.12
N GLY A 69 14.05 4.01 -15.45
CA GLY A 69 14.85 3.05 -14.71
C GLY A 69 15.54 1.97 -15.56
N ARG A 70 15.66 2.16 -16.88
CA ARG A 70 16.31 1.17 -17.77
C ARG A 70 17.71 0.79 -17.26
N GLY A 71 18.04 -0.49 -17.32
CA GLY A 71 19.27 -1.05 -16.77
C GLY A 71 19.16 -1.41 -15.28
N ILE A 72 18.67 -0.50 -14.43
CA ILE A 72 18.50 -0.78 -12.99
C ILE A 72 17.28 -1.67 -12.77
N ILE A 73 16.10 -1.25 -13.24
CA ILE A 73 14.86 -2.03 -13.12
C ILE A 73 15.03 -3.38 -13.81
N ASP A 74 15.60 -3.42 -15.02
CA ASP A 74 15.91 -4.67 -15.74
C ASP A 74 16.75 -5.64 -14.90
N THR A 75 17.72 -5.12 -14.14
CA THR A 75 18.55 -5.92 -13.23
C THR A 75 17.75 -6.38 -12.01
N ILE A 76 16.90 -5.52 -11.43
CA ILE A 76 16.06 -5.86 -10.28
C ILE A 76 15.05 -6.94 -10.64
N ILE A 77 14.43 -6.90 -11.81
CA ILE A 77 13.46 -7.92 -12.26
C ILE A 77 14.14 -9.17 -12.84
N GLY A 78 15.46 -9.27 -12.82
CA GLY A 78 16.19 -10.47 -13.26
C GLY A 78 16.28 -10.65 -14.78
N MET A 79 16.11 -9.59 -15.56
CA MET A 79 16.21 -9.64 -17.04
C MET A 79 17.66 -9.53 -17.57
N GLY A 80 18.63 -9.30 -16.67
CA GLY A 80 20.05 -9.19 -16.96
C GLY A 80 20.90 -10.34 -16.37
N SER A 81 22.09 -9.99 -15.87
CA SER A 81 22.98 -10.95 -15.20
C SER A 81 22.41 -11.35 -13.83
N LEU A 82 22.24 -12.66 -13.60
CA LEU A 82 21.76 -13.20 -12.31
C LEU A 82 22.67 -12.84 -11.13
N ASP A 83 23.99 -12.77 -11.32
CA ASP A 83 24.93 -12.34 -10.28
C ASP A 83 24.71 -10.87 -9.88
N LYS A 84 24.55 -9.99 -10.87
CA LYS A 84 24.25 -8.57 -10.63
C LYS A 84 22.88 -8.40 -9.98
N HIS A 85 21.88 -9.13 -10.44
CA HIS A 85 20.54 -9.15 -9.87
C HIS A 85 20.57 -9.47 -8.38
N LYS A 86 21.17 -10.59 -7.98
CA LYS A 86 21.25 -11.02 -6.58
C LYS A 86 21.92 -9.97 -5.68
N LYS A 87 23.08 -9.47 -6.11
CA LYS A 87 23.83 -8.43 -5.37
C LYS A 87 23.04 -7.13 -5.23
N LEU A 88 22.37 -6.71 -6.31
CA LEU A 88 21.59 -5.48 -6.33
C LEU A 88 20.35 -5.60 -5.43
N VAL A 89 19.54 -6.65 -5.59
CA VAL A 89 18.34 -6.89 -4.78
C VAL A 89 18.71 -6.99 -3.30
N GLU A 90 19.76 -7.72 -2.95
CA GLU A 90 20.19 -7.84 -1.54
C GLU A 90 20.58 -6.48 -0.95
N THR A 91 21.31 -5.66 -1.72
CA THR A 91 21.76 -4.33 -1.26
C THR A 91 20.58 -3.36 -1.11
N LEU A 92 19.70 -3.31 -2.12
CA LEU A 92 18.53 -2.45 -2.11
C LEU A 92 17.55 -2.84 -1.02
N TYR A 93 17.31 -4.13 -0.83
CA TYR A 93 16.41 -4.63 0.19
C TYR A 93 16.88 -4.26 1.61
N LYS A 94 18.19 -4.39 1.90
CA LYS A 94 18.76 -3.96 3.19
C LYS A 94 18.54 -2.46 3.46
N GLU A 95 18.74 -1.61 2.45
CA GLU A 95 18.50 -0.17 2.61
C GLU A 95 17.01 0.15 2.71
N TYR A 96 16.15 -0.52 1.93
CA TYR A 96 14.69 -0.45 2.04
C TYR A 96 14.24 -0.76 3.48
N GLU A 97 14.65 -1.89 4.05
CA GLU A 97 14.27 -2.30 5.40
C GLU A 97 14.72 -1.28 6.45
N LYS A 98 15.93 -0.75 6.31
CA LYS A 98 16.46 0.29 7.19
C LYS A 98 15.61 1.57 7.13
N ARG A 99 15.17 1.97 5.94
CA ARG A 99 14.31 3.16 5.74
C ARG A 99 12.92 2.95 6.33
N VAL A 100 12.29 1.81 6.04
CA VAL A 100 10.99 1.43 6.60
C VAL A 100 11.05 1.40 8.13
N LYS A 101 12.06 0.73 8.70
CA LYS A 101 12.25 0.65 10.16
C LYS A 101 12.46 2.02 10.79
N SER A 102 13.23 2.91 10.14
CA SER A 102 13.44 4.26 10.65
C SER A 102 12.14 5.08 10.64
N GLN A 103 11.37 4.99 9.56
CA GLN A 103 10.09 5.67 9.44
C GLN A 103 9.08 5.18 10.46
N LEU A 104 8.92 3.86 10.60
CA LEU A 104 7.99 3.27 11.57
C LEU A 104 8.37 3.62 13.01
N ARG A 105 9.66 3.63 13.35
CA ARG A 105 10.13 4.06 14.68
C ARG A 105 9.77 5.51 14.99
N ALA A 106 9.76 6.39 13.99
CA ALA A 106 9.30 7.76 14.15
C ALA A 106 7.77 7.85 14.26
N ALA A 107 7.05 7.12 13.41
CA ALA A 107 5.60 7.28 13.27
C ALA A 107 4.77 6.53 14.32
N LEU A 108 5.10 5.28 14.64
CA LEU A 108 4.29 4.40 15.49
C LEU A 108 3.99 4.99 16.89
N PRO A 109 4.93 5.62 17.61
CA PRO A 109 4.65 6.22 18.92
C PRO A 109 3.59 7.33 18.90
N HIS A 110 3.33 7.91 17.73
CA HIS A 110 2.39 9.02 17.56
C HIS A 110 1.06 8.59 16.94
N VAL A 111 0.89 7.31 16.63
CA VAL A 111 -0.39 6.76 16.18
C VAL A 111 -1.39 6.79 17.34
N LYS A 112 -2.52 7.46 17.12
CA LYS A 112 -3.63 7.49 18.08
C LYS A 112 -4.62 6.40 17.75
N SER A 113 -4.64 5.36 18.56
CA SER A 113 -5.57 4.24 18.43
C SER A 113 -6.75 4.40 19.37
N LYS A 114 -7.98 4.24 18.85
CA LYS A 114 -9.22 4.27 19.63
C LYS A 114 -10.17 3.20 19.12
N LYS A 115 -10.65 2.35 20.02
CA LYS A 115 -11.77 1.45 19.73
C LYS A 115 -13.07 2.24 19.77
N LEU A 116 -13.81 2.23 18.67
CA LEU A 116 -15.10 2.92 18.53
C LEU A 116 -16.22 2.09 19.18
N PRO A 117 -17.38 2.70 19.52
CA PRO A 117 -18.50 1.98 20.14
C PRO A 117 -19.02 0.79 19.31
N ASN A 118 -18.89 0.85 17.99
CA ASN A 118 -19.26 -0.23 17.07
C ASN A 118 -18.20 -1.33 16.92
N GLY A 119 -17.09 -1.25 17.67
CA GLY A 119 -16.04 -2.27 17.74
C GLY A 119 -14.84 -2.05 16.81
N ILE A 120 -14.93 -1.13 15.83
CA ILE A 120 -13.85 -0.82 14.90
C ILE A 120 -12.66 -0.20 15.66
N LEU A 121 -11.44 -0.68 15.42
CA LEU A 121 -10.22 -0.04 15.89
C LEU A 121 -9.80 1.04 14.89
N LEU A 122 -10.02 2.31 15.24
CA LEU A 122 -9.61 3.45 14.42
C LEU A 122 -8.23 3.94 14.87
N ASN A 123 -7.28 3.98 13.92
CA ASN A 123 -5.93 4.47 14.13
C ASN A 123 -5.73 5.73 13.30
N VAL A 124 -5.17 6.77 13.91
CA VAL A 124 -5.00 8.07 13.25
C VAL A 124 -3.57 8.57 13.41
N LEU A 125 -2.94 8.99 12.31
CA LEU A 125 -1.60 9.59 12.31
C LEU A 125 -1.56 10.87 11.47
N ASP A 126 -0.92 11.90 12.01
CA ASP A 126 -0.50 13.07 11.24
C ASP A 126 0.88 12.77 10.61
N VAL A 127 0.90 12.42 9.33
CA VAL A 127 2.14 12.07 8.61
C VAL A 127 2.95 13.30 8.23
N GLU A 128 2.37 14.49 8.27
CA GLU A 128 3.12 15.73 8.05
C GLU A 128 4.03 16.04 9.24
N LYS A 129 3.55 15.79 10.46
CA LYS A 129 4.29 16.07 11.70
C LYS A 129 5.16 14.92 12.20
N TYR A 130 4.73 13.68 11.99
CA TYR A 130 5.33 12.50 12.64
C TYR A 130 5.94 11.50 11.65
N SER A 131 6.35 11.98 10.48
CA SER A 131 7.02 11.15 9.47
C SER A 131 8.09 11.96 8.72
N HIS A 132 9.13 11.31 8.20
CA HIS A 132 10.12 11.99 7.37
C HIS A 132 9.53 12.27 5.99
N ARG A 133 9.42 13.56 5.63
CA ARG A 133 8.93 14.03 4.34
C ARG A 133 10.00 13.87 3.26
N PHE A 134 9.54 13.68 2.01
CA PHE A 134 10.39 13.57 0.82
C PHE A 134 11.40 12.40 0.83
N THR A 135 11.21 11.44 1.73
CA THR A 135 12.01 10.21 1.82
C THR A 135 11.13 8.98 1.70
N PHE A 136 11.73 7.85 1.32
CA PHE A 136 11.01 6.58 1.36
C PHE A 136 10.81 6.10 2.81
N PRO A 137 9.63 5.56 3.18
CA PRO A 137 8.42 5.46 2.36
C PRO A 137 7.61 6.74 2.31
N ALA A 138 6.95 6.97 1.16
CA ALA A 138 5.98 8.05 0.99
C ALA A 138 4.82 7.95 2.00
N PRO A 139 4.02 9.02 2.21
CA PRO A 139 2.90 9.01 3.15
C PRO A 139 1.94 7.83 2.98
N GLY A 140 1.60 7.47 1.73
CA GLY A 140 0.71 6.33 1.44
C GLY A 140 1.29 4.97 1.84
N LYS A 141 2.56 4.71 1.53
CA LYS A 141 3.25 3.48 1.98
C LYS A 141 3.50 3.49 3.48
N THR A 142 3.78 4.66 4.08
CA THR A 142 3.86 4.81 5.54
C THR A 142 2.55 4.40 6.22
N CYS A 143 1.40 4.86 5.69
CA CYS A 143 0.08 4.44 6.16
C CYS A 143 -0.12 2.92 6.04
N GLY A 144 0.30 2.33 4.91
CA GLY A 144 0.30 0.88 4.69
C GLY A 144 1.08 0.13 5.76
N PHE A 145 2.37 0.45 5.94
CA PHE A 145 3.19 -0.26 6.93
C PHE A 145 2.69 -0.11 8.36
N ILE A 146 2.09 1.03 8.72
CA ILE A 146 1.47 1.21 10.03
C ILE A 146 0.22 0.33 10.14
N HIS A 147 -0.60 0.30 9.10
CA HIS A 147 -1.78 -0.54 9.05
C HIS A 147 -1.40 -2.02 9.22
N ASP A 148 -0.43 -2.49 8.46
CA ASP A 148 0.05 -3.88 8.49
C ASP A 148 0.62 -4.22 9.88
N HIS A 149 1.42 -3.33 10.48
CA HIS A 149 1.95 -3.52 11.83
C HIS A 149 0.85 -3.66 12.88
N ILE A 150 -0.22 -2.87 12.77
CA ILE A 150 -1.36 -2.91 13.70
C ILE A 150 -2.23 -4.15 13.44
N ALA A 151 -2.48 -4.49 12.18
CA ALA A 151 -3.22 -5.67 11.78
C ALA A 151 -2.52 -6.95 12.28
N GLN A 152 -1.21 -7.09 12.07
CA GLN A 152 -0.43 -8.22 12.60
C GLN A 152 -0.47 -8.31 14.13
N LYS A 153 -0.49 -7.17 14.82
CA LYS A 153 -0.55 -7.14 16.30
C LYS A 153 -1.92 -7.54 16.86
N HIS A 154 -3.00 -7.22 16.15
CA HIS A 154 -4.38 -7.39 16.63
C HIS A 154 -5.13 -8.56 15.97
N GLY A 155 -4.64 -9.07 14.85
CA GLY A 155 -5.29 -10.04 13.97
C GLY A 155 -5.89 -9.35 12.73
N GLU A 156 -5.65 -9.93 11.55
CA GLU A 156 -6.13 -9.40 10.26
C GLU A 156 -7.66 -9.47 10.13
N ASP A 157 -8.29 -10.45 10.79
CA ASP A 157 -9.75 -10.60 10.86
C ASP A 157 -10.44 -9.55 11.74
N GLN A 158 -9.68 -8.71 12.45
CA GLN A 158 -10.26 -7.65 13.26
C GLN A 158 -10.63 -6.44 12.39
N PRO A 159 -11.75 -5.75 12.66
CA PRO A 159 -12.12 -4.55 11.92
C PRO A 159 -11.22 -3.37 12.32
N ILE A 160 -10.22 -3.09 11.50
CA ILE A 160 -9.19 -2.09 11.73
C ILE A 160 -9.24 -1.07 10.60
N ILE A 161 -9.28 0.22 10.95
CA ILE A 161 -9.09 1.32 10.01
C ILE A 161 -7.87 2.13 10.44
N THR A 162 -7.01 2.46 9.50
CA THR A 162 -5.87 3.37 9.68
C THR A 162 -6.04 4.56 8.74
N LEU A 163 -6.08 5.75 9.31
CA LEU A 163 -6.13 7.02 8.61
C LEU A 163 -4.84 7.78 8.88
N ALA A 164 -4.06 8.02 7.84
CA ALA A 164 -2.90 8.89 7.88
C ALA A 164 -3.21 10.18 7.11
N TYR A 165 -3.05 11.34 7.71
CA TYR A 165 -3.35 12.62 7.06
C TYR A 165 -2.17 13.58 7.03
N GLY A 166 -2.09 14.33 5.94
CA GLY A 166 -1.28 15.53 5.80
C GLY A 166 -2.16 16.79 5.81
N PRO A 167 -1.63 17.94 5.34
CA PRO A 167 -2.35 19.21 5.37
C PRO A 167 -3.65 19.18 4.56
N ASP A 168 -3.58 18.68 3.32
CA ASP A 168 -4.61 18.73 2.29
C ASP A 168 -5.00 17.34 1.76
N PHE A 169 -4.55 16.27 2.42
CA PHE A 169 -4.87 14.90 2.03
C PHE A 169 -4.97 13.94 3.21
N SER A 170 -5.67 12.83 2.99
CA SER A 170 -5.71 11.65 3.86
C SER A 170 -5.51 10.39 3.04
N VAL A 171 -4.83 9.40 3.62
CA VAL A 171 -4.72 8.03 3.11
C VAL A 171 -5.42 7.11 4.11
N ILE A 172 -6.28 6.24 3.59
CA ILE A 172 -7.08 5.32 4.39
C ILE A 172 -6.74 3.90 3.98
N ARG A 173 -6.56 3.05 4.98
CA ARG A 173 -6.45 1.59 4.87
C ARG A 173 -7.42 0.95 5.85
N ALA A 174 -8.14 -0.06 5.39
CA ALA A 174 -9.05 -0.86 6.19
C ALA A 174 -8.75 -2.34 5.94
N THR A 175 -8.93 -3.17 6.97
CA THR A 175 -8.94 -4.62 6.78
C THR A 175 -10.22 -5.05 6.06
N ASP A 176 -10.18 -6.18 5.36
CA ASP A 176 -11.36 -6.73 4.66
C ASP A 176 -12.52 -6.99 5.62
N ALA A 177 -12.21 -7.34 6.88
CA ALA A 177 -13.18 -7.45 7.95
C ALA A 177 -14.04 -6.19 8.16
N VAL A 178 -13.55 -4.99 7.84
CA VAL A 178 -14.36 -3.77 7.90
C VAL A 178 -15.38 -3.74 6.76
N HIS A 179 -14.96 -4.07 5.54
CA HIS A 179 -15.85 -4.14 4.38
C HIS A 179 -16.91 -5.24 4.55
N GLU A 180 -16.47 -6.44 4.90
CA GLU A 180 -17.34 -7.61 5.04
C GLU A 180 -18.35 -7.43 6.17
N ASN A 181 -17.89 -7.05 7.37
CA ASN A 181 -18.75 -6.99 8.55
C ASN A 181 -19.58 -5.70 8.66
N PHE A 182 -19.15 -4.59 8.05
CA PHE A 182 -19.82 -3.29 8.21
C PHE A 182 -20.33 -2.69 6.90
N GLY A 183 -20.05 -3.32 5.75
CA GLY A 183 -20.37 -2.74 4.45
C GLY A 183 -19.59 -1.46 4.17
N PHE A 184 -18.40 -1.33 4.73
CA PHE A 184 -17.57 -0.15 4.49
C PHE A 184 -17.14 -0.09 3.03
N ASN A 185 -17.38 1.06 2.41
CA ASN A 185 -16.90 1.39 1.08
C ASN A 185 -16.33 2.81 1.14
N LEU A 186 -15.01 2.95 0.98
CA LEU A 186 -14.36 4.25 1.04
C LEU A 186 -14.95 5.21 0.00
N ASN A 187 -15.22 4.75 -1.22
CA ASN A 187 -15.73 5.60 -2.30
C ASN A 187 -17.07 6.23 -1.91
N GLU A 188 -18.02 5.44 -1.37
CA GLU A 188 -19.31 5.97 -0.90
C GLU A 188 -19.13 7.04 0.17
N ILE A 189 -18.22 6.83 1.12
CA ILE A 189 -17.93 7.82 2.17
C ILE A 189 -17.34 9.10 1.57
N VAL A 190 -16.46 9.00 0.56
CA VAL A 190 -15.92 10.18 -0.14
C VAL A 190 -17.05 10.98 -0.78
N TRP A 191 -17.97 10.33 -1.51
CA TRP A 191 -19.12 10.99 -2.15
C TRP A 191 -20.00 11.70 -1.12
N GLU A 192 -20.38 11.01 -0.04
CA GLU A 192 -21.20 11.61 1.00
C GLU A 192 -20.49 12.80 1.69
N LEU A 193 -19.17 12.74 1.87
CA LEU A 193 -18.42 13.86 2.44
C LEU A 193 -18.36 15.05 1.48
N ALA A 194 -18.18 14.80 0.18
CA ALA A 194 -18.18 15.85 -0.84
C ALA A 194 -19.52 16.58 -0.89
N ASP A 195 -20.64 15.85 -0.79
CA ASP A 195 -21.99 16.42 -0.72
C ASP A 195 -22.25 17.17 0.59
N GLU A 196 -21.76 16.66 1.73
CA GLU A 196 -21.94 17.31 3.04
C GLU A 196 -21.08 18.57 3.25
N ILE A 197 -19.95 18.66 2.55
CA ILE A 197 -18.95 19.73 2.71
C ILE A 197 -18.49 20.22 1.31
N PRO A 198 -19.39 20.81 0.50
CA PRO A 198 -19.06 21.21 -0.87
C PRO A 198 -17.90 22.22 -0.91
N GLU A 199 -17.75 23.07 0.11
CA GLU A 199 -16.66 24.04 0.21
C GLU A 199 -15.28 23.42 0.47
N ALA A 200 -15.20 22.14 0.86
CA ALA A 200 -13.93 21.42 1.03
C ALA A 200 -13.33 20.90 -0.28
N ALA A 201 -14.08 20.99 -1.39
CA ALA A 201 -13.69 20.50 -2.71
C ALA A 201 -13.06 19.09 -2.62
N ILE A 202 -13.78 18.19 -1.97
CA ILE A 202 -13.29 16.83 -1.70
C ILE A 202 -13.20 16.08 -3.02
N ASP A 203 -12.02 15.52 -3.25
CA ASP A 203 -11.74 14.62 -4.36
C ASP A 203 -11.02 13.39 -3.82
N GLY A 204 -11.16 12.24 -4.46
CA GLY A 204 -10.52 11.03 -4.00
C GLY A 204 -11.23 9.76 -4.39
N GLY A 205 -10.84 8.68 -3.72
CA GLY A 205 -11.32 7.34 -3.97
C GLY A 205 -10.20 6.32 -3.92
N GLY A 206 -10.44 5.17 -4.53
CA GLY A 206 -9.53 4.04 -4.59
C GLY A 206 -10.31 2.73 -4.60
N HIS A 207 -9.76 1.73 -3.92
CA HIS A 207 -10.47 0.49 -3.61
C HIS A 207 -11.34 0.66 -2.37
N GLU A 208 -12.29 -0.25 -2.18
CA GLU A 208 -13.27 -0.27 -1.11
C GLU A 208 -12.61 -0.13 0.28
N CYS A 209 -11.46 -0.79 0.46
CA CYS A 209 -10.67 -0.81 1.71
C CYS A 209 -9.43 0.10 1.69
N ALA A 210 -9.05 0.69 0.55
CA ALA A 210 -7.79 1.41 0.43
C ALA A 210 -7.87 2.56 -0.57
N GLY A 211 -7.53 3.77 -0.13
CA GLY A 211 -7.55 4.93 -1.01
C GLY A 211 -7.11 6.21 -0.33
N SER A 212 -7.44 7.34 -0.97
CA SER A 212 -7.06 8.65 -0.47
C SER A 212 -8.16 9.68 -0.70
N LEU A 213 -8.19 10.69 0.15
CA LEU A 213 -8.99 11.90 -0.02
C LEU A 213 -8.07 13.10 -0.12
N LYS A 214 -8.43 14.07 -0.95
CA LYS A 214 -7.86 15.41 -1.02
C LYS A 214 -8.95 16.41 -0.63
N TYR A 215 -8.54 17.49 0.01
CA TYR A 215 -9.44 18.53 0.47
C TYR A 215 -8.66 19.82 0.73
N VAL A 216 -9.38 20.94 0.80
CA VAL A 216 -8.78 22.22 1.19
C VAL A 216 -8.23 22.14 2.62
N GLU A 217 -6.95 22.50 2.82
CA GLU A 217 -6.22 22.37 4.09
C GLU A 217 -6.97 23.01 5.28
N GLY A 218 -7.53 24.19 5.10
CA GLY A 218 -8.29 24.92 6.13
C GLY A 218 -9.54 24.18 6.63
N LEU A 219 -10.02 23.17 5.90
CA LEU A 219 -11.18 22.35 6.23
C LEU A 219 -10.79 20.92 6.65
N SER A 220 -9.50 20.58 6.68
CA SER A 220 -8.97 19.27 7.08
C SER A 220 -9.64 18.72 8.36
N LYS A 221 -9.66 19.52 9.43
CA LYS A 221 -10.31 19.14 10.70
C LYS A 221 -11.78 18.79 10.52
N LYS A 222 -12.53 19.59 9.76
CA LYS A 222 -13.96 19.37 9.49
C LYS A 222 -14.16 18.06 8.74
N VAL A 223 -13.36 17.80 7.70
CA VAL A 223 -13.42 16.57 6.90
C VAL A 223 -13.09 15.35 7.75
N LEU A 224 -11.97 15.37 8.49
CA LEU A 224 -11.53 14.27 9.35
C LEU A 224 -12.54 13.94 10.46
N GLU A 225 -13.12 14.95 11.10
CA GLU A 225 -14.15 14.75 12.11
C GLU A 225 -15.43 14.12 11.53
N ARG A 226 -15.84 14.53 10.32
CA ARG A 226 -17.02 13.96 9.66
C ARG A 226 -16.75 12.54 9.18
N PHE A 227 -15.57 12.27 8.63
CA PHE A 227 -15.12 10.91 8.32
C PHE A 227 -15.21 10.01 9.55
N ALA A 228 -14.57 10.40 10.67
CA ALA A 228 -14.59 9.62 11.91
C ALA A 228 -16.02 9.38 12.45
N LYS A 229 -16.92 10.37 12.33
CA LYS A 229 -18.33 10.23 12.70
C LYS A 229 -19.07 9.23 11.81
N LYS A 230 -18.80 9.19 10.51
CA LYS A 230 -19.37 8.18 9.60
C LYS A 230 -18.90 6.78 9.97
N ILE A 231 -17.60 6.59 10.21
CA ILE A 231 -17.05 5.30 10.68
C ILE A 231 -17.72 4.85 11.98
N ALA A 232 -17.89 5.75 12.96
CA ALA A 232 -18.53 5.42 14.23
C ALA A 232 -20.02 5.05 14.12
N LYS A 233 -20.69 5.43 13.03
CA LYS A 233 -22.11 5.13 12.76
C LYS A 233 -22.30 3.85 11.94
N LEU A 234 -21.24 3.27 11.40
CA LEU A 234 -21.32 2.00 10.69
C LEU A 234 -21.93 0.94 11.59
N LYS A 235 -22.92 0.22 11.05
CA LYS A 235 -23.58 -0.88 11.74
C LYS A 235 -22.98 -2.20 11.26
N ARG A 236 -22.79 -3.10 12.20
CA ARG A 236 -22.44 -4.48 11.88
C ARG A 236 -23.60 -5.12 11.12
N LYS A 237 -23.30 -5.79 10.01
CA LYS A 237 -24.25 -6.64 9.26
C LYS A 237 -24.64 -7.87 10.07
#